data_AF-A0A662DEE1-F1
#
_entry.id   AF-A0A662DEE1-F1
#
_cell.length_a   1.000
_cell.length_b   1.000
_cell.length_c   1.000
_cell.angle_alpha   90.00
_cell.angle_beta   90.00
_cell.angle_gamma   90.00
#
_symmetry.space_group_name_H-M   'P 1'
#
loop_
_entity.id
_entity.type
_entity.pdbx_description
1 polymer ?
#
loop_
_entity_poly.entity_id
_entity_poly.type
_entity_poly.pdbx_seq_one_letter_code
_entity_poly.pdbx_strand_id
1 'polypeptide(L)'
;MNTAPKDKSIPFIVITSFFFSFLFARLWVILTKADKYMHQENTTYFGEIVIIKGLHIHHFFYGVVLLCIGGWIALNYREKEIRKIAGLLYGIGLGFFVDEIGFLLTWGEYWSSLTYAVVLLTGVAFLNAVYFTDFWNEVRKNIVLSTREHPLVSKALRIPLLVEVVDKMSNKISKTEKVSLAFAGLVYLVAGIAILIYPRFLYYWVAAGFILGSVSHFIRAIKA
;
A
#
# COMPACT_ATOMS: atom_id res chain seq x y z
N MET A 1 -6.48 -33.67 5.87
CA MET A 1 -5.71 -33.04 6.96
C MET A 1 -6.30 -31.68 7.25
N ASN A 2 -6.90 -31.50 8.44
CA ASN A 2 -7.34 -30.19 8.93
C ASN A 2 -6.12 -29.29 9.09
N THR A 3 -5.93 -28.34 8.17
CA THR A 3 -4.93 -27.28 8.33
C THR A 3 -5.60 -26.19 9.14
N ALA A 4 -5.15 -25.99 10.38
CA ALA A 4 -5.58 -24.84 11.17
C ALA A 4 -5.35 -23.55 10.35
N PRO A 5 -6.25 -22.55 10.42
CA PRO A 5 -6.09 -21.31 9.68
C PRO A 5 -4.73 -20.67 10.02
N LYS A 6 -3.91 -20.43 8.99
CA LYS A 6 -2.58 -19.81 9.15
C LYS A 6 -2.81 -18.41 9.70
N ASP A 7 -2.21 -18.11 10.86
CA ASP A 7 -2.43 -16.87 11.58
C ASP A 7 -1.98 -15.65 10.73
N LYS A 8 -2.95 -14.85 10.29
CA LYS A 8 -2.73 -13.63 9.48
C LYS A 8 -2.68 -12.35 10.33
N SER A 9 -2.64 -12.46 11.66
CA SER A 9 -2.64 -11.29 12.56
C SER A 9 -1.45 -10.35 12.33
N ILE A 10 -0.23 -10.90 12.23
CA ILE A 10 0.98 -10.08 12.02
C ILE A 10 0.93 -9.38 10.64
N PRO A 11 0.69 -10.08 9.51
CA PRO A 11 0.50 -9.40 8.22
C PRO A 11 -0.60 -8.33 8.22
N PHE A 12 -1.72 -8.59 8.88
CA PHE A 12 -2.82 -7.62 9.02
C PHE A 12 -2.37 -6.36 9.78
N ILE A 13 -1.64 -6.53 10.89
CA ILE A 13 -1.06 -5.42 11.66
C ILE A 13 -0.08 -4.62 10.79
N VAL A 14 0.82 -5.28 10.05
CA VAL A 14 1.79 -4.62 9.16
C VAL A 14 1.05 -3.78 8.11
N ILE A 15 0.08 -4.34 7.40
CA ILE A 15 -0.64 -3.65 6.32
C ILE A 15 -1.47 -2.48 6.87
N THR A 16 -2.17 -2.70 7.99
CA THR A 16 -3.00 -1.66 8.61
C THR A 16 -2.15 -0.50 9.10
N SER A 17 -1.09 -0.78 9.85
CA SER A 17 -0.19 0.25 10.37
C SER A 17 0.59 0.97 9.27
N PHE A 18 0.92 0.29 8.16
CA PHE A 18 1.48 0.91 6.96
C PHE A 18 0.55 1.99 6.38
N PHE A 19 -0.72 1.67 6.12
CA PHE A 19 -1.66 2.66 5.56
C PHE A 19 -1.96 3.79 6.55
N PHE A 20 -2.14 3.47 7.84
CA PHE A 20 -2.42 4.49 8.85
C PHE A 20 -1.24 5.44 9.05
N SER A 21 0.00 4.95 9.08
CA SER A 21 1.18 5.81 9.22
C SER A 21 1.41 6.68 7.99
N PHE A 22 1.17 6.16 6.77
CA PHE A 22 1.17 6.98 5.56
C PHE A 22 0.13 8.11 5.62
N LEU A 23 -1.12 7.78 5.97
CA LEU A 23 -2.18 8.78 6.13
C LEU A 23 -1.85 9.79 7.22
N PHE A 24 -1.25 9.34 8.32
CA PHE A 24 -0.81 10.18 9.41
C PHE A 24 0.30 11.13 8.96
N ALA A 25 1.31 10.67 8.23
CA ALA A 25 2.38 11.51 7.68
C ALA A 25 1.80 12.59 6.75
N ARG A 26 0.88 12.22 5.87
CA ARG A 26 0.20 13.17 4.99
C ARG A 26 -0.61 14.19 5.76
N LEU A 27 -1.41 13.75 6.73
CA LEU A 27 -2.19 14.65 7.57
C LEU A 27 -1.28 15.60 8.37
N TRP A 28 -0.18 15.08 8.92
CA TRP A 28 0.80 15.85 9.64
C TRP A 28 1.37 16.96 8.78
N VAL A 29 1.85 16.65 7.57
CA VAL A 29 2.42 17.65 6.66
C VAL A 29 1.37 18.67 6.20
N ILE A 30 0.12 18.26 5.97
CA ILE A 30 -0.97 19.20 5.64
C ILE A 30 -1.23 20.19 6.78
N LEU A 31 -1.25 19.71 8.02
CA LEU A 31 -1.53 20.55 9.20
C LEU A 31 -0.37 21.49 9.55
N THR A 32 0.86 21.00 9.43
CA THR A 32 2.09 21.71 9.83
C THR A 32 2.71 22.52 8.70
N LYS A 33 2.33 22.27 7.45
CA LYS A 33 2.96 22.84 6.24
C LYS A 33 4.47 22.61 6.19
N ALA A 34 4.90 21.46 6.74
CA ALA A 34 6.30 21.04 6.80
C ALA A 34 6.97 20.91 5.42
N ASP A 35 6.20 20.85 4.34
CA ASP A 35 6.66 20.78 2.95
C ASP A 35 7.24 22.10 2.40
N LYS A 36 6.98 23.24 3.05
CA LYS A 36 7.34 24.58 2.54
C LYS A 36 8.53 25.23 3.25
N TYR A 37 9.25 24.49 4.08
CA TYR A 37 10.30 25.09 4.88
C TYR A 37 11.48 25.57 4.03
N MET A 38 11.82 26.85 4.14
CA MET A 38 12.95 27.47 3.47
C MET A 38 14.21 27.22 4.29
N HIS A 39 15.26 26.67 3.65
CA HIS A 39 16.55 26.45 4.29
C HIS A 39 17.07 27.75 4.90
N GLN A 40 17.12 27.81 6.23
CA GLN A 40 17.78 28.87 6.97
C GLN A 40 19.10 28.31 7.49
N GLU A 41 20.21 28.95 7.12
CA GLU A 41 21.54 28.46 7.47
C GLU A 41 21.72 28.37 8.99
N ASN A 42 22.36 27.28 9.42
CA ASN A 42 22.82 27.05 10.80
C ASN A 42 21.73 27.02 11.89
N THR A 43 20.45 26.91 11.53
CA THR A 43 19.37 26.75 12.50
C THR A 43 19.26 25.29 12.97
N THR A 44 18.97 25.11 14.25
CA THR A 44 18.56 23.82 14.81
C THR A 44 17.21 24.04 15.49
N TYR A 45 16.20 23.30 15.04
CA TYR A 45 14.82 23.45 15.50
C TYR A 45 14.22 22.08 15.70
N PHE A 46 13.59 21.89 16.86
CA PHE A 46 12.89 20.66 17.22
C PHE A 46 11.44 21.04 17.50
N GLY A 47 10.57 20.85 16.52
CA GLY A 47 9.14 21.11 16.63
C GLY A 47 8.37 20.29 15.61
N GLU A 48 7.50 20.94 14.85
CA GLU A 48 6.71 20.29 13.78
C GLU A 48 7.58 19.69 12.66
N ILE A 49 8.78 20.26 12.51
CA ILE A 49 9.86 19.81 11.65
C ILE A 49 11.12 19.67 12.50
N VAL A 50 12.01 18.78 12.09
CA VAL A 50 13.30 18.59 12.74
C VAL A 50 14.39 19.09 11.82
N ILE A 51 15.13 20.10 12.27
CA ILE A 51 16.23 20.70 11.52
C ILE A 51 17.47 20.61 12.38
N ILE A 52 18.54 20.07 11.79
CA ILE A 52 19.84 20.01 12.42
C ILE A 52 20.84 20.70 11.49
N LYS A 53 21.42 21.82 11.94
CA LYS A 53 22.38 22.62 11.16
C LYS A 53 21.86 23.02 9.77
N GLY A 54 20.59 23.44 9.68
CA GLY A 54 19.94 23.80 8.40
C GLY A 54 19.50 22.63 7.53
N LEU A 55 19.80 21.37 7.91
CA LEU A 55 19.33 20.17 7.23
C LEU A 55 17.98 19.73 7.80
N HIS A 56 16.95 19.69 6.95
CA HIS A 56 15.65 19.14 7.31
C HIS A 56 15.70 17.61 7.37
N ILE A 57 15.40 17.04 8.53
CA ILE A 57 15.31 15.60 8.75
C ILE A 57 13.89 15.16 8.37
N HIS A 58 13.84 14.53 7.21
CA HIS A 58 12.69 13.92 6.60
C HIS A 58 12.20 12.71 7.42
N HIS A 59 10.88 12.51 7.50
CA HIS A 59 10.32 11.43 8.33
C HIS A 59 10.62 10.04 7.77
N PHE A 60 11.11 9.97 6.54
CA PHE A 60 11.84 8.86 5.94
C PHE A 60 12.86 8.24 6.90
N PHE A 61 13.67 9.06 7.60
CA PHE A 61 14.70 8.55 8.50
C PHE A 61 14.09 7.89 9.75
N TYR A 62 12.99 8.44 10.27
CA TYR A 62 12.23 7.78 11.34
C TYR A 62 11.65 6.45 10.85
N GLY A 63 11.19 6.42 9.60
CA GLY A 63 10.76 5.21 8.91
C GLY A 63 11.85 4.12 8.89
N VAL A 64 13.07 4.48 8.46
CA VAL A 64 14.22 3.57 8.42
C VAL A 64 14.56 3.03 9.81
N VAL A 65 14.61 3.88 10.84
CA VAL A 65 14.91 3.45 12.21
C VAL A 65 13.85 2.46 12.71
N LEU A 66 12.57 2.74 12.51
CA LEU A 66 11.48 1.84 12.89
C LEU A 66 11.52 0.51 12.13
N LEU A 67 11.85 0.53 10.84
CA LEU A 67 12.07 -0.68 10.05
C LEU A 67 13.21 -1.53 10.61
N CYS A 68 14.35 -0.91 10.96
CA CYS A 68 15.49 -1.61 11.55
C CYS A 68 15.13 -2.24 12.91
N ILE A 69 14.44 -1.49 13.78
CA ILE A 69 14.02 -2.00 15.10
C ILE A 69 13.00 -3.14 14.94
N GLY A 70 11.95 -2.92 14.14
CA GLY A 70 10.93 -3.94 13.88
C GLY A 70 11.51 -5.20 13.25
N GLY A 71 12.40 -5.05 12.27
CA GLY A 71 13.12 -6.15 11.65
C GLY A 71 14.03 -6.90 12.63
N TRP A 72 14.81 -6.18 13.43
CA TRP A 72 15.67 -6.77 14.45
C TRP A 72 14.87 -7.59 15.47
N ILE A 73 13.77 -7.04 15.98
CA ILE A 73 12.90 -7.74 16.93
C ILE A 73 12.30 -8.99 16.27
N ALA A 74 11.83 -8.89 15.02
CA ALA A 74 11.25 -10.03 14.30
C ALA A 74 12.25 -11.18 14.06
N LEU A 75 13.55 -10.86 13.96
CA LEU A 75 14.62 -11.85 13.77
C LEU A 75 15.05 -12.52 15.07
N ASN A 76 15.08 -11.77 16.18
CA ASN A 76 15.64 -12.24 17.45
C ASN A 76 14.60 -12.88 18.38
N TYR A 77 13.32 -12.53 18.26
CA TYR A 77 12.27 -12.98 19.19
C TYR A 77 11.20 -13.84 18.50
N ARG A 78 10.77 -14.91 19.18
CA ARG A 78 9.79 -15.88 18.64
C ARG A 78 8.40 -15.74 19.25
N GLU A 79 8.28 -15.10 20.40
CA GLU A 79 7.01 -14.91 21.11
C GLU A 79 5.99 -14.17 20.25
N LYS A 80 4.75 -14.67 20.24
CA LYS A 80 3.68 -14.17 19.35
C LYS A 80 3.41 -12.69 19.55
N GLU A 81 3.29 -12.24 20.80
CA GLU A 81 2.99 -10.85 21.13
C GLU A 81 4.14 -9.91 20.76
N ILE A 82 5.39 -10.31 21.03
CA ILE A 82 6.58 -9.54 20.60
C ILE A 82 6.63 -9.42 19.08
N ARG A 83 6.31 -10.49 18.35
CA ARG A 83 6.27 -10.45 16.88
C ARG A 83 5.15 -9.58 16.32
N LYS A 84 4.04 -9.38 17.05
CA LYS A 84 3.02 -8.38 16.68
C LYS A 84 3.55 -6.97 16.84
N ILE A 85 4.27 -6.67 17.93
CA ILE A 85 4.95 -5.38 18.13
C ILE A 85 5.97 -5.14 17.01
N ALA A 86 6.76 -6.16 16.68
CA ALA A 86 7.70 -6.11 15.56
C ALA A 86 7.00 -5.78 14.23
N GLY A 87 5.87 -6.44 13.95
CA GLY A 87 5.05 -6.16 12.76
C GLY A 87 4.44 -4.76 12.77
N LEU A 88 4.01 -4.26 13.92
CA LEU A 88 3.52 -2.89 14.07
C LEU A 88 4.61 -1.86 13.75
N LEU A 89 5.77 -1.99 14.40
CA LEU A 89 6.91 -1.08 14.17
C LEU A 89 7.37 -1.13 12.71
N TYR A 90 7.42 -2.33 12.13
CA TYR A 90 7.78 -2.51 10.72
C TYR A 90 6.78 -1.85 9.78
N GLY A 91 5.47 -2.02 10.01
CA GLY A 91 4.44 -1.41 9.19
C GLY A 91 4.43 0.12 9.29
N ILE A 92 4.53 0.68 10.51
CA ILE A 92 4.67 2.13 10.71
C ILE A 92 5.92 2.65 10.00
N GLY A 93 7.05 1.99 10.20
CA GLY A 93 8.32 2.38 9.59
C GLY A 93 8.25 2.38 8.07
N LEU A 94 7.58 1.38 7.48
CA LEU A 94 7.37 1.30 6.04
C LEU A 94 6.48 2.43 5.52
N GLY A 95 5.42 2.81 6.24
CA GLY A 95 4.52 3.88 5.78
C GLY A 95 5.22 5.23 5.73
N PHE A 96 6.03 5.56 6.75
CA PHE A 96 6.87 6.76 6.74
C PHE A 96 7.99 6.71 5.69
N PHE A 97 8.61 5.54 5.50
CA PHE A 97 9.64 5.37 4.47
C PHE A 97 9.08 5.61 3.05
N VAL A 98 7.92 5.01 2.74
CA VAL A 98 7.34 5.11 1.39
C VAL A 98 6.71 6.48 1.15
N ASP A 99 6.29 7.22 2.18
CA ASP A 99 5.72 8.55 2.02
C ASP A 99 6.62 9.52 1.21
N GLU A 100 7.92 9.47 1.46
CA GLU A 100 8.88 10.38 0.82
C GLU A 100 9.57 9.75 -0.40
N ILE A 101 9.13 8.58 -0.87
CA ILE A 101 9.76 7.92 -2.02
C ILE A 101 9.62 8.74 -3.30
N GLY A 102 8.47 9.38 -3.52
CA GLY A 102 8.25 10.28 -4.65
C GLY A 102 9.17 11.48 -4.57
N PHE A 103 9.29 12.10 -3.39
CA PHE A 103 10.22 13.21 -3.14
C PHE A 103 11.66 12.84 -3.49
N LEU A 104 12.12 11.66 -3.06
CA LEU A 104 13.48 11.16 -3.35
C LEU A 104 13.70 10.90 -4.84
N LEU A 105 12.74 10.26 -5.51
CA LEU A 105 12.86 9.88 -6.92
C LEU A 105 12.70 11.06 -7.89
N THR A 106 12.03 12.13 -7.44
CA THR A 106 11.79 13.36 -8.21
C THR A 106 12.70 14.51 -7.80
N TRP A 107 13.65 14.27 -6.90
CA TRP A 107 14.62 15.26 -6.44
C TRP A 107 13.99 16.51 -5.81
N GLY A 108 12.90 16.34 -5.05
CA GLY A 108 12.32 17.43 -4.25
C GLY A 108 10.82 17.64 -4.36
N GLU A 109 10.10 16.89 -5.20
CA GLU A 109 8.64 17.06 -5.35
C GLU A 109 7.89 16.25 -4.27
N TYR A 110 7.60 16.88 -3.13
CA TYR A 110 6.95 16.21 -2.00
C TYR A 110 5.53 15.67 -2.32
N TRP A 111 4.81 16.36 -3.20
CA TRP A 111 3.44 16.01 -3.61
C TRP A 111 3.39 15.16 -4.88
N SER A 112 4.52 14.54 -5.26
CA SER A 112 4.58 13.73 -6.48
C SER A 112 3.55 12.61 -6.48
N SER A 113 2.82 12.48 -7.59
CA SER A 113 1.89 11.37 -7.84
C SER A 113 2.56 9.99 -7.72
N LEU A 114 3.89 9.94 -7.89
CA LEU A 114 4.70 8.74 -7.78
C LEU A 114 4.65 8.10 -6.38
N THR A 115 4.61 8.90 -5.29
CA THR A 115 4.45 8.32 -3.96
C THR A 115 3.15 7.53 -3.88
N TYR A 116 2.02 8.12 -4.29
CA TYR A 116 0.71 7.48 -4.20
C TYR A 116 0.68 6.18 -5.03
N ALA A 117 1.29 6.19 -6.21
CA ALA A 117 1.44 4.99 -7.03
C ALA A 117 2.24 3.90 -6.28
N VAL A 118 3.39 4.23 -5.70
CA VAL A 118 4.23 3.26 -4.97
C VAL A 118 3.53 2.74 -3.72
N VAL A 119 2.83 3.59 -2.96
CA VAL A 119 2.04 3.19 -1.78
C VAL A 119 0.93 2.22 -2.17
N LEU A 120 0.16 2.55 -3.22
CA LEU A 120 -0.92 1.69 -3.70
C LEU A 120 -0.36 0.36 -4.24
N LEU A 121 0.69 0.39 -5.05
CA LEU A 121 1.34 -0.83 -5.57
C LEU A 121 1.90 -1.71 -4.44
N THR A 122 2.52 -1.11 -3.43
CA THR A 122 3.04 -1.83 -2.25
C THR A 122 1.91 -2.45 -1.46
N GLY A 123 0.84 -1.70 -1.20
CA GLY A 123 -0.35 -2.18 -0.52
C GLY A 123 -1.03 -3.34 -1.27
N VAL A 124 -1.20 -3.20 -2.59
CA VAL A 124 -1.74 -4.25 -3.46
C VAL A 124 -0.82 -5.47 -3.45
N ALA A 125 0.50 -5.29 -3.54
CA ALA A 125 1.46 -6.40 -3.49
C ALA A 125 1.40 -7.15 -2.16
N PHE A 126 1.30 -6.44 -1.03
CA PHE A 126 1.19 -7.06 0.30
C PHE A 126 -0.15 -7.79 0.47
N LEU A 127 -1.25 -7.15 0.07
CA LEU A 127 -2.56 -7.77 0.08
C LEU A 127 -2.53 -9.04 -0.79
N ASN A 128 -1.96 -8.96 -1.99
CA ASN A 128 -1.80 -10.09 -2.90
C ASN A 128 -0.98 -11.23 -2.28
N ALA A 129 0.18 -10.93 -1.71
CA ALA A 129 1.08 -11.93 -1.12
C ALA A 129 0.55 -12.61 0.16
N VAL A 130 -0.40 -11.98 0.86
CA VAL A 130 -0.93 -12.46 2.15
C VAL A 130 -2.33 -13.06 2.01
N TYR A 131 -3.18 -12.44 1.19
CA TYR A 131 -4.59 -12.79 1.06
C TYR A 131 -4.95 -13.44 -0.28
N PHE A 132 -4.12 -13.32 -1.33
CA PHE A 132 -4.39 -13.89 -2.66
C PHE A 132 -3.54 -15.12 -3.00
N THR A 133 -2.91 -15.74 -2.02
CA THR A 133 -2.15 -16.95 -2.30
C THR A 133 -3.01 -18.10 -2.85
N ASP A 134 -4.25 -18.16 -2.40
CA ASP A 134 -5.26 -19.08 -2.91
C ASP A 134 -5.47 -18.94 -4.41
N PHE A 135 -5.56 -17.71 -4.89
CA PHE A 135 -5.64 -17.41 -6.31
C PHE A 135 -4.42 -17.99 -7.05
N TRP A 136 -3.21 -17.79 -6.52
CA TRP A 136 -1.99 -18.31 -7.14
C TRP A 136 -1.91 -19.83 -7.11
N ASN A 137 -2.38 -20.50 -6.06
CA ASN A 137 -2.52 -21.97 -6.05
C ASN A 137 -3.37 -22.49 -7.20
N GLU A 138 -4.46 -21.81 -7.51
CA GLU A 138 -5.42 -22.26 -8.51
C GLU A 138 -4.94 -21.94 -9.92
N VAL A 139 -4.36 -20.76 -10.12
CA VAL A 139 -3.61 -20.43 -11.33
C VAL A 139 -2.54 -21.50 -11.58
N ARG A 140 -1.82 -21.96 -10.54
CA ARG A 140 -0.81 -23.02 -10.67
C ARG A 140 -1.39 -24.28 -11.28
N LYS A 141 -2.47 -24.79 -10.66
CA LYS A 141 -3.10 -26.04 -11.04
C LYS A 141 -3.62 -25.97 -12.46
N ASN A 142 -4.32 -24.89 -12.81
CA ASN A 142 -4.87 -24.70 -14.15
C ASN A 142 -3.77 -24.58 -15.20
N ILE A 143 -2.68 -23.88 -14.89
CA ILE A 143 -1.53 -23.81 -15.79
C ILE A 143 -0.87 -25.19 -15.95
N VAL A 144 -0.68 -25.94 -14.87
CA VAL A 144 -0.10 -27.30 -14.92
C VAL A 144 -1.00 -28.26 -15.71
N LEU A 145 -2.31 -28.20 -15.52
CA LEU A 145 -3.30 -28.99 -16.26
C LEU A 145 -3.29 -28.62 -17.75
N SER A 146 -3.35 -27.33 -18.08
CA SER A 146 -3.27 -26.83 -19.45
C SER A 146 -1.95 -27.20 -20.15
N THR A 147 -0.84 -27.18 -19.40
CA THR A 147 0.48 -27.62 -19.89
C THR A 147 0.50 -29.10 -20.23
N ARG A 148 -0.22 -29.94 -19.47
CA ARG A 148 -0.34 -31.39 -19.72
C ARG A 148 -1.24 -31.70 -20.92
N GLU A 149 -2.32 -30.94 -21.11
CA GLU A 149 -3.28 -31.16 -22.19
C GLU A 149 -2.77 -30.66 -23.56
N HIS A 150 -1.99 -29.57 -23.60
CA HIS A 150 -1.50 -28.97 -24.84
C HIS A 150 0.01 -28.62 -24.79
N PRO A 151 0.91 -29.62 -24.91
CA PRO A 151 2.36 -29.46 -24.72
C PRO A 151 3.05 -28.59 -25.77
N LEU A 152 2.50 -28.47 -26.98
CA LEU A 152 3.05 -27.62 -28.04
C LEU A 152 2.69 -26.13 -27.83
N VAL A 153 1.47 -25.86 -27.35
CA VAL A 153 0.97 -24.51 -27.04
C VAL A 153 1.68 -23.95 -25.80
N SER A 154 1.93 -24.79 -24.79
CA SER A 154 2.61 -24.39 -23.56
C SER A 154 4.08 -24.00 -23.77
N LYS A 155 4.77 -24.68 -24.70
CA LYS A 155 6.16 -24.37 -25.08
C LYS A 155 6.25 -23.07 -25.87
N ALA A 156 5.27 -22.78 -26.74
CA ALA A 156 5.19 -21.53 -27.51
C ALA A 156 4.88 -20.30 -26.63
N LEU A 157 4.01 -20.44 -25.62
CA LEU A 157 3.61 -19.37 -24.71
C LEU A 157 4.54 -19.16 -23.49
N ARG A 158 5.68 -19.85 -23.40
CA ARG A 158 6.62 -19.81 -22.25
C ARG A 158 5.95 -20.10 -20.89
N ILE A 159 4.90 -20.91 -20.90
CA ILE A 159 4.13 -21.32 -19.71
C ILE A 159 4.97 -21.93 -18.58
N PRO A 160 6.06 -22.69 -18.82
CA PRO A 160 6.91 -23.24 -17.76
C PRO A 160 7.50 -22.18 -16.81
N LEU A 161 7.83 -21.00 -17.33
CA LEU A 161 8.33 -19.87 -16.54
C LEU A 161 7.22 -19.31 -15.61
N LEU A 162 5.98 -19.26 -16.11
CA LEU A 162 4.83 -18.81 -15.33
C LEU A 162 4.47 -19.82 -14.23
N VAL A 163 4.59 -21.13 -14.50
CA VAL A 163 4.39 -22.17 -13.47
C VAL A 163 5.37 -21.98 -12.31
N GLU A 164 6.65 -21.70 -12.59
CA GLU A 164 7.67 -21.50 -11.55
C GLU A 164 7.37 -20.28 -10.65
N VAL A 165 6.96 -19.16 -11.24
CA VAL A 165 6.55 -17.95 -10.50
C VAL A 165 5.33 -18.25 -9.62
N VAL A 166 4.38 -19.00 -10.16
CA VAL A 166 3.12 -19.32 -9.49
C VAL A 166 3.30 -20.39 -8.40
N ASP A 167 4.20 -21.37 -8.58
CA ASP A 167 4.63 -22.34 -7.56
C ASP A 167 5.17 -21.64 -6.30
N LYS A 168 5.98 -20.59 -6.50
CA LYS A 168 6.58 -19.79 -5.43
C LYS A 168 5.53 -19.02 -4.63
N MET A 169 4.47 -18.57 -5.30
CA MET A 169 3.35 -17.87 -4.68
C MET A 169 2.37 -18.84 -3.99
N SER A 170 2.00 -19.94 -4.65
CA SER A 170 1.01 -20.95 -4.29
C SER A 170 1.18 -21.55 -2.88
N ASN A 171 2.38 -21.80 -2.39
CA ASN A 171 2.61 -22.49 -1.11
C ASN A 171 2.10 -21.77 0.19
N LYS A 172 1.21 -20.78 0.12
CA LYS A 172 0.80 -19.92 1.23
C LYS A 172 -0.72 -19.67 1.39
N ILE A 173 -1.58 -20.70 1.60
CA ILE A 173 -2.96 -20.64 2.27
C ILE A 173 -4.20 -20.86 1.35
N SER A 174 -5.33 -21.37 1.93
CA SER A 174 -6.51 -22.11 1.36
C SER A 174 -7.96 -21.52 1.52
N LYS A 175 -8.79 -21.57 0.44
CA LYS A 175 -10.26 -21.86 0.19
C LYS A 175 -11.43 -21.04 0.83
N THR A 176 -12.16 -20.22 0.04
CA THR A 176 -13.64 -19.90 0.17
C THR A 176 -14.18 -19.28 -1.14
N GLU A 177 -14.37 -20.11 -2.18
CA GLU A 177 -13.92 -19.77 -3.55
C GLU A 177 -15.02 -19.62 -4.62
N LYS A 178 -16.31 -19.39 -4.31
CA LYS A 178 -17.32 -19.23 -5.39
C LYS A 178 -18.21 -18.02 -5.25
N VAL A 179 -18.74 -17.80 -4.05
CA VAL A 179 -19.64 -16.66 -3.76
C VAL A 179 -18.89 -15.34 -3.82
N SER A 180 -17.64 -15.32 -3.32
CA SER A 180 -16.80 -14.12 -3.31
C SER A 180 -16.30 -13.73 -4.72
N LEU A 181 -16.07 -14.73 -5.59
CA LEU A 181 -15.66 -14.53 -6.98
C LEU A 181 -16.79 -13.96 -7.85
N ALA A 182 -18.03 -14.43 -7.64
CA ALA A 182 -19.20 -13.87 -8.29
C ALA A 182 -19.47 -12.42 -7.83
N PHE A 183 -19.34 -12.14 -6.53
CA PHE A 183 -19.59 -10.81 -5.96
C PHE A 183 -18.53 -9.78 -6.39
N ALA A 184 -17.24 -10.13 -6.31
CA ALA A 184 -16.16 -9.24 -6.72
C ALA A 184 -16.18 -8.96 -8.23
N GLY A 185 -16.44 -9.99 -9.05
CA GLY A 185 -16.60 -9.83 -10.50
C GLY A 185 -17.75 -8.89 -10.86
N LEU A 186 -18.90 -9.02 -10.17
CA LEU A 186 -20.07 -8.15 -10.37
C LEU A 186 -19.76 -6.69 -10.01
N VAL A 187 -19.08 -6.45 -8.89
CA VAL A 187 -18.74 -5.08 -8.44
C VAL A 187 -17.81 -4.39 -9.43
N TYR A 188 -16.77 -5.08 -9.90
CA TYR A 188 -15.84 -4.49 -10.87
C TYR A 188 -16.47 -4.29 -12.24
N LEU A 189 -17.35 -5.20 -12.68
CA LEU A 189 -18.07 -5.09 -13.94
C LEU A 189 -19.02 -3.88 -13.92
N VAL A 190 -19.85 -3.74 -12.88
CA VAL A 190 -20.81 -2.63 -12.73
C VAL A 190 -20.08 -1.29 -12.64
N ALA A 191 -19.02 -1.21 -11.84
CA ALA A 191 -18.21 0.01 -11.71
C ALA A 191 -17.55 0.39 -13.05
N GLY A 192 -16.95 -0.57 -13.75
CA GLY A 192 -16.31 -0.35 -15.05
C GLY A 192 -17.30 0.11 -16.12
N ILE A 193 -18.46 -0.54 -16.22
CA ILE A 193 -19.52 -0.17 -17.17
C ILE A 193 -20.07 1.22 -16.86
N ALA A 194 -20.33 1.54 -15.59
CA ALA A 194 -20.83 2.87 -15.19
C ALA A 194 -19.85 3.99 -15.56
N ILE A 195 -18.55 3.76 -15.40
CA ILE A 195 -17.49 4.71 -15.78
C ILE A 195 -17.44 4.90 -17.30
N LEU A 196 -17.59 3.83 -18.08
CA LEU A 196 -17.54 3.88 -19.54
C LEU A 196 -18.80 4.51 -20.15
N ILE A 197 -19.99 4.23 -19.60
CA ILE A 197 -21.26 4.77 -20.11
C ILE A 197 -21.43 6.23 -19.68
N TYR A 198 -21.03 6.57 -18.46
CA TYR A 198 -21.20 7.90 -17.89
C TYR A 198 -19.86 8.52 -17.45
N PRO A 199 -18.88 8.69 -18.35
CA PRO A 199 -17.59 9.29 -17.99
C PRO A 199 -17.77 10.72 -17.50
N ARG A 200 -18.79 11.40 -18.04
CA ARG A 200 -19.21 12.74 -17.60
C ARG A 200 -19.82 12.71 -16.19
N PHE A 201 -20.52 11.65 -15.78
CA PHE A 201 -21.05 11.53 -14.42
C PHE A 201 -19.92 11.48 -13.40
N LEU A 202 -18.89 10.64 -13.62
CA LEU A 202 -17.70 10.61 -12.75
C LEU A 202 -17.01 11.99 -12.72
N TYR A 203 -16.86 12.62 -13.88
CA TYR A 203 -16.32 13.98 -13.98
C TYR A 203 -17.15 15.01 -13.20
N TYR A 204 -18.48 15.00 -13.33
CA TYR A 204 -19.38 15.92 -12.63
C TYR A 204 -19.45 15.63 -11.13
N TRP A 205 -19.33 14.37 -10.69
CA TRP A 205 -19.26 14.02 -9.27
C TRP A 205 -17.99 14.54 -8.63
N VAL A 206 -16.85 14.34 -9.28
CA VAL A 206 -15.56 14.88 -8.84
C VAL A 206 -15.62 16.42 -8.84
N ALA A 207 -16.14 17.03 -9.91
CA ALA A 207 -16.28 18.48 -10.02
C ALA A 207 -17.24 19.09 -8.98
N ALA A 208 -18.39 18.45 -8.73
CA ALA A 208 -19.34 18.86 -7.69
C ALA A 208 -18.71 18.81 -6.29
N GLY A 209 -17.87 17.81 -6.03
CA GLY A 209 -17.06 17.75 -4.80
C GLY A 209 -16.18 18.99 -4.61
N PHE A 210 -15.49 19.43 -5.67
CA PHE A 210 -14.68 20.64 -5.63
C PHE A 210 -15.51 21.93 -5.48
N ILE A 211 -16.66 22.03 -6.18
CA ILE A 211 -17.54 23.20 -6.12
C ILE A 211 -18.18 23.34 -4.73
N LEU A 212 -18.72 22.25 -4.19
CA LEU A 212 -19.32 22.23 -2.84
C LEU A 212 -18.28 22.55 -1.76
N GLY A 213 -17.06 22.01 -1.92
CA GLY A 213 -15.92 22.36 -1.07
C GLY A 213 -15.62 23.87 -1.09
N SER A 214 -15.61 24.48 -2.28
CA SER A 214 -15.40 25.92 -2.45
C SER A 214 -16.51 26.77 -1.83
N VAL A 215 -17.78 26.45 -2.10
CA VAL A 215 -18.94 27.14 -1.51
C VAL A 215 -18.92 27.05 0.02
N SER A 216 -18.57 25.88 0.58
CA SER A 216 -18.42 25.71 2.03
C SER A 216 -17.39 26.67 2.63
N HIS A 217 -16.29 26.95 1.91
CA HIS A 217 -15.26 27.88 2.36
C HIS A 217 -15.70 29.34 2.27
N PHE A 218 -16.39 29.74 1.21
CA PHE A 218 -16.96 31.10 1.11
C PHE A 218 -18.01 31.38 2.19
N ILE A 219 -18.88 30.40 2.48
CA ILE A 219 -19.87 30.53 3.56
C ILE A 219 -19.18 30.67 4.93
N ARG A 220 -18.10 29.93 5.16
CA ARG A 220 -17.30 30.05 6.39
C ARG A 220 -16.60 31.41 6.49
N ALA A 221 -16.14 31.97 5.37
CA ALA A 221 -15.50 33.29 5.33
C ALA A 221 -16.49 34.45 5.59
N ILE A 222 -17.74 34.33 5.14
CA ILE A 222 -18.78 35.35 5.37
C ILE A 222 -19.33 35.32 6.81
N LYS A 223 -19.22 34.17 7.48
CA LYS A 223 -19.64 34.00 8.89
C LYS A 223 -18.54 34.34 9.90
N ALA A 224 -17.33 34.63 9.43
CA ALA A 224 -16.22 35.12 10.24
C ALA A 224 -16.27 36.66 10.30
#